data_AF-B0WE74-F1
#
_entry.id   AF-B0WE74-F1
#
_cell.length_a   1.000
_cell.length_b   1.000
_cell.length_c   1.000
_cell.angle_alpha   90.00
_cell.angle_beta   90.00
_cell.angle_gamma   90.00
#
_symmetry.space_group_name_H-M   'P 1'
#
loop_
_entity.id
_entity.type
_entity.pdbx_description
1 polymer ?
#
loop_
_entity_poly.entity_id
_entity_poly.type
_entity_poly.pdbx_seq_one_letter_code
_entity_poly.pdbx_strand_id
1 'polypeptide(L)'
;MNEKPLSLESGFDPPSFGSYHRLYMFFTWLLTCCGFILIFIDMDGFYEHTHAIVGIITFVLCFLQPIFGAINPHHKAKKLFRLWHVLSGNVTYVLAITNMFLAVGLESAKLKTSLYGWLGGAVAFNVLIHATFLLLEHLSKKRGASLDPTKDASFSRWRKVTLSVQLIGLFAFTVVIAVQIWLA
;
A
#
# COMPACT_ATOMS: atom_id res chain seq x y z
N MET A 1 -28.98 28.00 33.39
CA MET A 1 -27.91 28.33 32.41
C MET A 1 -26.70 27.55 32.85
N ASN A 2 -26.41 26.44 32.18
CA ASN A 2 -25.32 25.53 32.53
C ASN A 2 -24.27 25.70 31.43
N GLU A 3 -23.27 26.53 31.69
CA GLU A 3 -22.19 26.76 30.74
C GLU A 3 -21.37 25.48 30.58
N LYS A 4 -21.43 24.91 29.38
CA LYS A 4 -20.53 23.83 28.98
C LYS A 4 -19.13 24.45 28.93
N PRO A 5 -18.13 23.95 29.68
CA PRO A 5 -16.80 24.50 29.61
C PRO A 5 -16.28 24.31 28.19
N LEU A 6 -15.91 25.42 27.59
CA LEU A 6 -15.20 25.54 26.33
C LEU A 6 -13.81 24.91 26.53
N SER A 7 -13.72 23.58 26.44
CA SER A 7 -12.44 22.89 26.35
C SER A 7 -11.85 23.18 24.98
N LEU A 8 -11.06 24.25 24.94
CA LEU A 8 -10.03 24.49 23.94
C LEU A 8 -9.05 23.30 23.95
N GLU A 9 -9.37 22.25 23.21
CA GLU A 9 -8.35 21.39 22.60
C GLU A 9 -8.41 21.61 21.10
N SER A 10 -7.85 22.74 20.64
CA SER A 10 -7.41 22.92 19.26
C SER A 10 -6.10 22.15 19.01
N GLY A 11 -6.05 20.89 19.43
CA GLY A 11 -4.89 20.03 19.36
C GLY A 11 -5.20 18.84 18.47
N PHE A 12 -5.02 19.00 17.16
CA PHE A 12 -4.87 17.93 16.16
C PHE A 12 -5.36 16.55 16.63
N ASP A 13 -6.66 16.27 16.47
CA ASP A 13 -7.16 14.90 16.62
C ASP A 13 -6.29 13.99 15.75
N PRO A 14 -5.61 12.97 16.30
CA PRO A 14 -4.72 12.13 15.53
C PRO A 14 -5.50 11.53 14.36
N PRO A 15 -5.02 11.68 13.10
CA PRO A 15 -5.75 11.25 11.94
C PRO A 15 -6.25 9.81 12.10
N SER A 16 -7.51 9.56 11.76
CA SER A 16 -8.01 8.17 11.74
C SER A 16 -7.14 7.31 10.81
N PHE A 17 -7.12 5.99 11.01
CA PHE A 17 -6.42 5.04 10.12
C PHE A 17 -6.75 5.28 8.63
N GLY A 18 -8.01 5.61 8.32
CA GLY A 18 -8.43 5.92 6.95
C GLY A 18 -7.79 7.19 6.38
N SER A 19 -7.51 8.20 7.21
CA SER A 19 -6.80 9.41 6.80
C SER A 19 -5.33 9.11 6.46
N TYR A 20 -4.65 8.35 7.31
CA TYR A 20 -3.29 7.90 7.01
C TYR A 20 -3.23 7.04 5.75
N HIS A 21 -4.14 6.07 5.61
CA HIS A 21 -4.23 5.23 4.41
C HIS A 21 -4.37 6.09 3.13
N ARG A 22 -5.29 7.07 3.12
CA ARG A 22 -5.47 7.96 1.96
C ARG A 22 -4.21 8.78 1.66
N LEU A 23 -3.51 9.28 2.69
CA LEU A 23 -2.26 10.01 2.52
C LEU A 23 -1.18 9.13 1.89
N TYR A 24 -0.96 7.91 2.42
CA TYR A 24 0.00 6.96 1.86
C TYR A 24 -0.35 6.58 0.42
N MET A 25 -1.62 6.30 0.13
CA MET A 25 -2.07 5.96 -1.22
C MET A 25 -1.92 7.12 -2.21
N PHE A 26 -2.09 8.36 -1.76
CA PHE A 26 -1.87 9.55 -2.58
C PHE A 26 -0.38 9.69 -3.00
N PHE A 27 0.55 9.47 -2.07
CA PHE A 27 1.98 9.45 -2.41
C PHE A 27 2.34 8.31 -3.36
N THR A 28 1.82 7.10 -3.12
CA THR A 28 2.00 5.97 -4.04
C THR A 28 1.49 6.30 -5.44
N TRP A 29 0.31 6.90 -5.53
CA TRP A 29 -0.29 7.32 -6.79
C TRP A 29 0.58 8.36 -7.51
N LEU A 30 1.05 9.39 -6.80
CA LEU A 30 1.92 10.43 -7.35
C LEU A 30 3.23 9.84 -7.89
N LEU A 31 3.92 9.02 -7.09
CA LEU A 31 5.17 8.37 -7.49
C LEU A 31 4.98 7.44 -8.69
N THR A 32 3.83 6.75 -8.76
CA THR A 32 3.48 5.88 -9.88
C THR A 32 3.26 6.69 -11.17
N CYS A 33 2.56 7.82 -11.08
CA CYS A 33 2.42 8.75 -12.21
C CYS A 33 3.77 9.31 -12.67
N CYS A 34 4.62 9.76 -11.75
CA CYS A 34 5.96 10.23 -12.08
C CYS A 34 6.80 9.13 -12.75
N GLY A 35 6.84 7.93 -12.17
CA GLY A 35 7.59 6.80 -12.72
C GLY A 35 7.11 6.40 -14.12
N PHE A 36 5.79 6.36 -14.33
CA PHE A 36 5.21 6.08 -15.64
C PHE A 36 5.65 7.13 -16.68
N ILE A 37 5.55 8.42 -16.37
CA ILE A 37 5.98 9.50 -17.27
C ILE A 37 7.48 9.40 -17.57
N LEU A 38 8.32 9.15 -16.56
CA LEU A 38 9.76 9.03 -16.73
C LEU A 38 10.15 7.91 -17.69
N ILE A 39 9.47 6.76 -17.64
CA ILE A 39 9.71 5.64 -18.57
C ILE A 39 9.44 6.06 -20.02
N PHE A 40 8.37 6.81 -20.29
CA PHE A 40 8.07 7.29 -21.66
C PHE A 40 9.00 8.39 -22.15
N ILE A 41 9.60 9.16 -21.24
CA ILE A 41 10.62 10.16 -21.61
C ILE A 41 11.94 9.46 -21.97
N ASP A 42 12.30 8.39 -21.24
CA ASP A 42 13.54 7.65 -21.44
C ASP A 42 13.48 6.69 -22.64
N MET A 43 12.30 6.13 -22.94
CA MET A 43 12.13 5.24 -24.08
C MET A 43 11.75 6.00 -25.35
N ASP A 44 12.61 5.94 -26.37
CA ASP A 44 12.37 6.43 -27.74
C ASP A 44 11.37 5.55 -28.55
N GLY A 45 10.37 4.95 -27.89
CA GLY A 45 9.35 4.09 -28.50
C GLY A 45 8.67 3.12 -27.54
N PHE A 46 7.55 2.51 -27.98
CA PHE A 46 6.86 1.46 -27.24
C PHE A 46 7.23 0.08 -27.79
N TYR A 47 7.89 -0.73 -26.97
CA TYR A 47 8.18 -2.13 -27.29
C TYR A 47 7.20 -3.05 -26.56
N GLU A 48 6.56 -3.97 -27.30
CA GLU A 48 5.58 -4.92 -26.77
C GLU A 48 6.26 -6.05 -25.96
N HIS A 49 6.88 -5.69 -24.84
CA HIS A 49 7.36 -6.64 -23.85
C HIS A 49 6.33 -6.84 -22.74
N THR A 50 6.32 -8.03 -22.12
CA THR A 50 5.39 -8.38 -21.04
C THR A 50 5.42 -7.35 -19.91
N HIS A 51 6.59 -6.80 -19.57
CA HIS A 51 6.74 -5.72 -18.60
C HIS A 51 5.91 -4.47 -18.96
N ALA A 52 5.97 -4.03 -20.22
CA ALA A 52 5.27 -2.82 -20.65
C ALA A 52 3.74 -2.98 -20.58
N ILE A 53 3.22 -4.14 -21.03
CA ILE A 53 1.78 -4.44 -21.01
C ILE A 53 1.27 -4.55 -19.57
N VAL A 54 1.95 -5.34 -18.73
CA VAL A 54 1.58 -5.51 -17.31
C VAL A 54 1.69 -4.18 -16.58
N GLY A 55 2.73 -3.38 -16.87
CA GLY A 55 2.92 -2.04 -16.34
C GLY A 55 1.78 -1.09 -16.67
N ILE A 56 1.32 -1.04 -17.93
CA ILE A 56 0.17 -0.20 -18.33
C ILE A 56 -1.11 -0.64 -17.63
N ILE A 57 -1.42 -1.94 -17.60
CA ILE A 57 -2.62 -2.45 -16.91
C ILE A 57 -2.56 -2.07 -15.43
N THR A 58 -1.41 -2.27 -14.79
CA THR A 58 -1.19 -1.90 -13.38
C THR A 58 -1.38 -0.40 -13.17
N PHE A 59 -0.80 0.42 -14.05
CA PHE A 59 -0.91 1.88 -13.99
C PHE A 59 -2.36 2.34 -14.08
N VAL A 60 -3.12 1.85 -15.07
CA VAL A 60 -4.53 2.23 -15.25
C VAL A 60 -5.37 1.83 -14.02
N LEU A 61 -5.17 0.62 -13.48
CA LEU A 61 -5.87 0.20 -12.28
C LEU A 61 -5.50 1.07 -11.07
N CYS A 62 -4.21 1.32 -10.85
CA CYS A 62 -3.71 2.19 -9.79
C CYS A 62 -4.25 3.62 -9.91
N PHE A 63 -4.32 4.14 -11.14
CA PHE A 63 -4.77 5.50 -11.42
C PHE A 63 -6.27 5.69 -11.12
N LEU A 64 -7.09 4.69 -11.45
CA LEU A 64 -8.53 4.73 -11.23
C LEU A 64 -8.94 4.43 -9.76
N GLN A 65 -8.11 3.73 -9.00
CA GLN A 65 -8.35 3.38 -7.59
C GLN A 65 -8.80 4.55 -6.70
N PRO A 66 -8.10 5.70 -6.65
CA PRO A 66 -8.50 6.83 -5.80
C PRO A 66 -9.81 7.46 -6.25
N ILE A 67 -10.08 7.49 -7.57
CA ILE A 67 -11.34 8.02 -8.12
C ILE A 67 -12.50 7.16 -7.62
N PHE A 68 -12.42 5.83 -7.80
CA PHE A 68 -13.46 4.92 -7.31
C PHE A 68 -13.57 4.89 -5.78
N GLY A 69 -12.46 5.10 -5.07
CA GLY A 69 -12.44 5.21 -3.61
C GLY A 69 -13.08 6.49 -3.06
N ALA A 70 -13.08 7.57 -3.84
CA ALA A 70 -13.69 8.85 -3.47
C ALA A 70 -15.20 8.91 -3.77
N ILE A 71 -15.70 8.06 -4.67
CA ILE A 71 -17.15 7.99 -4.97
C ILE A 71 -17.89 7.53 -3.71
N ASN A 72 -18.95 8.27 -3.34
CA ASN A 72 -19.88 7.89 -2.28
C ASN A 72 -21.20 7.39 -2.89
N PRO A 73 -21.27 6.11 -3.31
CA PRO A 73 -22.43 5.58 -4.01
C PRO A 73 -23.64 5.41 -3.09
N HIS A 74 -24.84 5.44 -3.69
CA HIS A 74 -26.11 5.20 -2.99
C HIS A 74 -26.12 3.86 -2.24
N HIS A 75 -26.93 3.75 -1.18
CA HIS A 75 -26.91 2.64 -0.20
C HIS A 75 -26.90 1.23 -0.82
N LYS A 76 -27.60 1.02 -1.94
CA LYS A 76 -27.66 -0.28 -2.64
C LYS A 76 -26.34 -0.66 -3.34
N ALA A 77 -25.60 0.32 -3.87
CA ALA A 77 -24.36 0.09 -4.61
C ALA A 77 -23.10 0.17 -3.72
N LYS A 78 -23.20 0.73 -2.50
CA LYS A 78 -22.07 0.90 -1.57
C LYS A 78 -21.28 -0.38 -1.27
N LYS A 79 -21.97 -1.52 -1.09
CA LYS A 79 -21.32 -2.82 -0.87
C LYS A 79 -20.54 -3.27 -2.10
N LEU A 80 -21.11 -3.08 -3.29
CA LEU A 80 -20.51 -3.47 -4.56
C LEU A 80 -19.27 -2.62 -4.87
N PHE A 81 -19.37 -1.30 -4.73
CA PHE A 81 -18.21 -0.40 -4.90
C PHE A 81 -17.10 -0.70 -3.89
N ARG A 82 -17.44 -0.97 -2.63
CA ARG A 82 -16.43 -1.38 -1.63
C ARG A 82 -15.75 -2.70 -2.03
N LEU A 83 -16.52 -3.69 -2.51
CA LEU A 83 -15.97 -4.96 -2.98
C LEU A 83 -15.03 -4.73 -4.16
N TRP A 84 -15.45 -3.98 -5.17
CA TRP A 84 -14.63 -3.63 -6.33
C TRP A 84 -13.36 -2.90 -5.94
N HIS A 85 -13.45 -1.90 -5.06
CA HIS A 85 -12.30 -1.15 -4.59
C HIS A 85 -11.27 -2.05 -3.88
N VAL A 86 -11.74 -2.94 -2.99
CA VAL A 86 -10.86 -3.89 -2.30
C VAL A 86 -10.28 -4.93 -3.27
N LEU A 87 -11.09 -5.51 -4.17
CA LEU A 87 -10.64 -6.53 -5.11
C LEU A 87 -9.63 -5.96 -6.11
N SER A 88 -9.97 -4.84 -6.75
CA SER A 88 -9.07 -4.17 -7.70
C SER A 88 -7.77 -3.72 -7.03
N GLY A 89 -7.80 -3.34 -5.75
CA GLY A 89 -6.60 -2.96 -5.01
C GLY A 89 -5.63 -4.12 -4.82
N ASN A 90 -6.16 -5.29 -4.44
CA ASN A 90 -5.34 -6.49 -4.31
C ASN A 90 -4.78 -6.96 -5.66
N VAL A 91 -5.58 -6.89 -6.73
CA VAL A 91 -5.10 -7.21 -8.08
C VAL A 91 -4.00 -6.26 -8.52
N THR A 92 -4.19 -4.95 -8.33
CA THR A 92 -3.18 -3.93 -8.64
C THR A 92 -1.87 -4.19 -7.88
N TYR A 93 -1.96 -4.55 -6.61
CA TYR A 93 -0.80 -4.88 -5.79
C TYR A 93 0.00 -6.08 -6.33
N VAL A 94 -0.69 -7.18 -6.68
CA VAL A 94 -0.04 -8.38 -7.24
C VAL A 94 0.59 -8.08 -8.60
N LEU A 95 -0.12 -7.36 -9.47
CA LEU A 95 0.40 -6.95 -10.76
C LEU A 95 1.61 -6.01 -10.61
N ALA A 96 1.59 -5.08 -9.65
CA ALA A 96 2.74 -4.20 -9.37
C ALA A 96 3.99 -4.99 -8.95
N ILE A 97 3.85 -5.96 -8.03
CA ILE A 97 4.97 -6.83 -7.64
C ILE A 97 5.48 -7.63 -8.85
N THR A 98 4.56 -8.21 -9.62
CA THR A 98 4.91 -8.98 -10.80
C THR A 98 5.68 -8.10 -11.79
N ASN A 99 5.22 -6.86 -11.99
CA ASN A 99 5.86 -5.91 -12.88
C ASN A 99 7.26 -5.51 -12.42
N MET A 100 7.49 -5.41 -11.11
CA MET A 100 8.83 -5.17 -10.54
C MET A 100 9.79 -6.32 -10.88
N PHE A 101 9.36 -7.58 -10.79
CA PHE A 101 10.20 -8.73 -11.17
C PHE A 101 10.45 -8.82 -12.68
N LEU A 102 9.44 -8.48 -13.48
CA LEU A 102 9.61 -8.39 -14.94
C LEU A 102 10.62 -7.30 -15.32
N ALA A 103 10.67 -6.19 -14.59
CA ALA A 103 11.64 -5.12 -14.83
C ALA A 103 13.08 -5.59 -14.62
N VAL A 104 13.36 -6.38 -13.57
CA VAL A 104 14.72 -6.91 -13.31
C VAL A 104 15.18 -7.86 -14.42
N GLY A 105 14.24 -8.56 -15.06
CA GLY A 105 14.54 -9.46 -16.17
C GLY A 105 14.68 -8.77 -17.53
N LEU A 106 14.44 -7.46 -17.59
CA LEU A 106 14.50 -6.70 -18.83
C LEU A 106 15.93 -6.24 -19.10
N GLU A 107 16.52 -6.69 -20.20
CA GLU A 107 17.89 -6.30 -20.59
C GLU A 107 18.05 -4.78 -20.73
N SER A 108 17.03 -4.11 -21.26
CA SER A 108 17.01 -2.65 -21.43
C SER A 108 17.11 -1.88 -20.11
N ALA A 109 16.67 -2.48 -18.99
CA ALA A 109 16.72 -1.85 -17.68
C ALA A 109 18.12 -1.89 -17.04
N LYS A 110 19.06 -2.69 -17.59
CA LYS A 110 20.45 -2.83 -17.13
C LYS A 110 20.59 -3.08 -15.62
N LEU A 111 19.62 -3.79 -15.04
CA LEU A 111 19.54 -4.05 -13.61
C LEU A 111 20.41 -5.25 -13.21
N LYS A 112 21.02 -5.19 -12.02
CA LYS A 112 21.80 -6.31 -11.45
C LYS A 112 20.88 -7.48 -11.09
N THR A 113 21.30 -8.70 -11.40
CA THR A 113 20.58 -9.94 -11.03
C THR A 113 20.37 -10.08 -9.51
N SER A 114 21.24 -9.47 -8.68
CA SER A 114 21.07 -9.45 -7.22
C SER A 114 19.76 -8.79 -6.77
N LEU A 115 19.15 -7.93 -7.59
CA LEU A 115 17.87 -7.29 -7.29
C LEU A 115 16.70 -8.28 -7.18
N TYR A 116 16.77 -9.45 -7.84
CA TYR A 116 15.80 -10.54 -7.62
C TYR A 116 15.77 -10.98 -6.15
N GLY A 117 16.94 -11.10 -5.53
CA GLY A 117 17.06 -11.50 -4.12
C GLY A 117 16.51 -10.45 -3.18
N TRP A 118 16.82 -9.17 -3.41
CA TRP A 118 16.33 -8.07 -2.58
C TRP A 118 14.82 -7.86 -2.71
N LEU A 119 14.28 -7.88 -3.93
CA LEU A 119 12.83 -7.82 -4.16
C LEU A 119 12.13 -9.05 -3.57
N GLY A 120 12.67 -10.25 -3.78
CA GLY A 120 12.15 -11.49 -3.20
C GLY A 120 12.12 -11.44 -1.68
N GLY A 121 13.19 -10.95 -1.04
CA GLY A 121 13.27 -10.74 0.40
C GLY A 121 12.24 -9.75 0.92
N ALA A 122 12.05 -8.61 0.24
CA ALA A 122 11.05 -7.62 0.60
C ALA A 122 9.62 -8.19 0.52
N VAL A 123 9.32 -8.96 -0.54
CA VAL A 123 8.02 -9.63 -0.70
C VAL A 123 7.81 -10.69 0.38
N ALA A 124 8.80 -11.53 0.64
CA ALA A 124 8.74 -12.55 1.68
C ALA A 124 8.51 -11.92 3.07
N PHE A 125 9.26 -10.88 3.40
CA PHE A 125 9.07 -10.10 4.62
C PHE A 125 7.64 -9.54 4.73
N ASN A 126 7.15 -8.91 3.66
CA ASN A 126 5.79 -8.35 3.64
C ASN A 126 4.72 -9.44 3.85
N VAL A 127 4.86 -10.59 3.21
CA VAL A 127 3.93 -11.72 3.35
C VAL A 127 3.92 -12.27 4.77
N LEU A 128 5.09 -12.45 5.41
CA LEU A 128 5.21 -12.92 6.78
C LEU A 128 4.53 -11.96 7.78
N ILE A 129 4.73 -10.66 7.60
CA ILE A 129 4.12 -9.64 8.45
C ILE A 129 2.60 -9.57 8.22
N HIS A 130 2.12 -9.66 6.98
CA HIS A 130 0.68 -9.72 6.68
C HIS A 130 0.03 -10.99 7.26
N ALA A 131 0.68 -12.14 7.19
CA ALA A 131 0.21 -13.37 7.82
C ALA A 131 0.07 -13.21 9.34
N THR A 132 1.04 -12.54 9.97
CA THR A 132 0.98 -12.19 11.40
C THR A 132 -0.21 -11.26 11.70
N PHE A 133 -0.49 -10.28 10.84
CA PHE A 133 -1.67 -9.42 10.97
C PHE A 133 -2.99 -10.20 10.93
N LEU A 134 -3.13 -11.10 9.96
CA LEU A 134 -4.32 -11.94 9.81
C LEU A 134 -4.51 -12.83 11.04
N LEU A 135 -3.43 -13.39 11.58
CA LEU A 135 -3.46 -14.17 12.81
C LEU A 135 -3.91 -13.32 14.01
N LEU A 136 -3.33 -12.13 14.20
CA LEU A 136 -3.70 -11.22 15.29
C LEU A 136 -5.17 -10.77 15.16
N GLU A 137 -5.65 -10.52 13.95
CA GLU A 137 -7.07 -10.19 13.72
C GLU A 137 -7.99 -11.36 14.08
N HIS A 138 -7.63 -12.57 13.67
CA HIS A 138 -8.40 -13.78 14.00
C HIS A 138 -8.46 -14.01 15.52
N LEU A 139 -7.32 -13.89 16.21
CA LEU A 139 -7.24 -13.99 17.67
C LEU A 139 -8.04 -12.87 18.36
N SER A 140 -8.00 -11.65 17.83
CA SER A 140 -8.79 -10.52 18.35
C SER A 140 -10.30 -10.77 18.21
N LYS A 141 -10.76 -11.34 17.09
CA LYS A 141 -12.18 -11.68 16.89
C LYS A 141 -12.63 -12.78 17.84
N LYS A 142 -11.79 -13.81 18.04
CA LYS A 142 -12.08 -14.94 18.94
C LYS A 142 -12.19 -14.52 20.40
N ARG A 143 -11.40 -13.53 20.84
CA ARG A 143 -11.38 -13.08 22.25
C ARG A 143 -12.56 -12.17 22.63
N GLY A 144 -13.36 -11.70 21.65
CA GLY A 144 -14.46 -10.77 21.86
C GLY A 144 -13.98 -9.33 22.09
N ALA A 145 -14.82 -8.35 21.73
CA ALA A 145 -14.54 -6.94 21.97
C ALA A 145 -14.78 -6.61 23.46
N SER A 146 -13.86 -5.85 24.06
CA SER A 146 -14.10 -5.19 25.34
C SER A 146 -15.34 -4.29 25.22
N LEU A 147 -16.32 -4.44 26.11
CA LEU A 147 -17.49 -3.53 26.20
C LEU A 147 -17.14 -2.19 26.85
N ASP A 148 -15.93 -2.06 27.41
CA ASP A 148 -15.41 -0.84 28.02
C ASP A 148 -14.82 0.08 26.95
N PRO A 149 -15.39 1.28 26.71
CA PRO A 149 -14.91 2.24 25.71
C PRO A 149 -13.53 2.83 26.02
N THR A 150 -13.06 2.71 27.28
CA THR A 150 -11.75 3.23 27.69
C THR A 150 -10.61 2.23 27.47
N LYS A 151 -10.94 0.98 27.15
CA LYS A 151 -9.96 -0.08 26.93
C LYS A 151 -9.74 -0.34 25.44
N ASP A 152 -8.47 -0.30 25.06
CA ASP A 152 -8.00 -0.74 23.76
C ASP A 152 -8.52 -2.15 23.43
N ALA A 153 -8.86 -2.39 22.16
CA ALA A 153 -9.23 -3.73 21.69
C ALA A 153 -8.13 -4.75 21.99
N SER A 154 -8.51 -6.01 22.24
CA SER A 154 -7.52 -7.08 22.48
C SER A 154 -6.51 -7.13 21.33
N PHE A 155 -5.23 -7.22 21.67
CA PHE A 155 -4.10 -7.20 20.72
C PHE A 155 -3.90 -5.88 19.94
N SER A 156 -4.56 -4.77 20.31
CA SER A 156 -4.35 -3.43 19.69
C SER A 156 -2.87 -3.02 19.69
N ARG A 157 -2.17 -3.17 20.82
CA ARG A 157 -0.74 -2.87 20.94
C ARG A 157 0.11 -3.72 19.99
N TRP A 158 -0.16 -5.03 19.91
CA TRP A 158 0.54 -5.94 18.99
C TRP A 158 0.32 -5.56 17.53
N ARG A 159 -0.91 -5.20 17.15
CA ARG A 159 -1.22 -4.71 15.79
C ARG A 159 -0.45 -3.43 15.46
N LYS A 160 -0.36 -2.47 16.39
CA LYS A 160 0.44 -1.24 16.18
C LYS A 160 1.92 -1.56 15.98
N VAL A 161 2.49 -2.43 16.82
CA VAL A 161 3.90 -2.86 16.71
C VAL A 161 4.17 -3.55 15.38
N THR A 162 3.32 -4.49 14.97
CA THR A 162 3.47 -5.18 13.68
C THR A 162 3.41 -4.21 12.50
N LEU A 163 2.58 -3.15 12.56
CA LEU A 163 2.49 -2.12 11.52
C LEU A 163 3.80 -1.32 11.46
N SER A 164 4.31 -0.90 12.62
CA SER A 164 5.58 -0.17 12.70
C SER A 164 6.75 -0.98 12.15
N VAL A 165 6.85 -2.26 12.52
CA VAL A 165 7.88 -3.17 12.00
C VAL A 165 7.77 -3.32 10.48
N GLN A 166 6.55 -3.44 9.95
CA GLN A 166 6.32 -3.51 8.50
C GLN A 166 6.84 -2.26 7.78
N LEU A 167 6.49 -1.08 8.27
CA LEU A 167 6.87 0.19 7.66
C LEU A 167 8.38 0.38 7.67
N ILE A 168 9.03 0.14 8.81
CA ILE A 168 10.48 0.28 8.95
C ILE A 168 11.21 -0.74 8.06
N GLY A 169 10.77 -2.00 8.07
CA GLY A 169 11.38 -3.06 7.25
C GLY A 169 11.27 -2.78 5.76
N LEU A 170 10.08 -2.42 5.27
CA LEU A 170 9.87 -2.09 3.85
C LEU A 170 10.60 -0.82 3.42
N PHE A 171 10.72 0.18 4.30
CA PHE A 171 11.53 1.36 4.03
C PHE A 171 13.01 0.98 3.89
N ALA A 172 13.54 0.15 4.80
CA ALA A 172 14.92 -0.33 4.72
C ALA A 172 15.19 -1.12 3.41
N PHE A 173 14.29 -2.04 3.03
CA PHE A 173 14.39 -2.75 1.74
C PHE A 173 14.37 -1.79 0.55
N THR A 174 13.48 -0.79 0.57
CA THR A 174 13.39 0.23 -0.49
C THR A 174 14.71 1.01 -0.63
N VAL A 175 15.31 1.43 0.47
CA VAL A 175 16.61 2.13 0.47
C VAL A 175 17.71 1.24 -0.11
N VAL A 176 17.78 -0.03 0.32
CA VAL A 176 18.79 -0.97 -0.21
C VAL A 176 18.61 -1.18 -1.71
N ILE A 177 17.38 -1.39 -2.18
CA ILE A 177 17.08 -1.57 -3.61
C ILE A 177 17.47 -0.30 -4.40
N ALA A 178 17.11 0.88 -3.91
CA ALA A 178 17.48 2.14 -4.55
C ALA A 178 19.00 2.34 -4.66
N VAL A 179 19.75 2.00 -3.60
CA VAL A 179 21.23 2.02 -3.62
C VAL A 179 21.79 1.02 -4.63
N GLN A 180 21.21 -0.18 -4.72
CA GLN A 180 21.67 -1.18 -5.70
C GLN A 180 21.41 -0.73 -7.15
N ILE A 181 20.29 -0.05 -7.41
CA ILE A 181 19.98 0.56 -8.72
C ILE A 181 20.94 1.71 -9.02
N TRP A 182 21.21 2.60 -8.06
CA TRP A 182 22.14 3.72 -8.24
C TRP A 182 23.58 3.27 -8.53
N LEU A 183 23.99 2.13 -7.97
CA LEU A 183 25.33 1.57 -8.16
C LEU A 183 25.43 0.63 -9.38
N ALA A 184 24.36 0.43 -10.14
CA ALA A 184 24.34 -0.39 -11.34
C ALA A 184 24.75 0.42 -12.57
#